data_AF-A0A0J6IHT1-F1
#
_entry.id   AF-A0A0J6IHT1-F1
#
_cell.length_a   1.000
_cell.length_b   1.000
_cell.length_c   1.000
_cell.angle_alpha   90.00
_cell.angle_beta   90.00
_cell.angle_gamma   90.00
#
_symmetry.space_group_name_H-M   'P 1'
#
loop_
_entity.id
_entity.type
_entity.pdbx_description
1 polymer ?
#
loop_
_entity_poly.entity_id
_entity_poly.type
_entity_poly.pdbx_seq_one_letter_code
_entity_poly.pdbx_strand_id
1 'polypeptide(L)'
;MDPSPGLTLATLFADFGMILFALILVLLNGFFVAAEFAMVKLRSTRVEAIADQNGWRGRILRTVHNQLDAYLSACQLGITLASLGLGWVGEPAFAHLLEPLLSALGVESAEVVKGVSFFTAFFIISYLHIVVGELAPKSWAIRKPEALSLWTAVPLYLFYWAMYPAIYLLNASANAILRIAGQGEPGAHHDHAYSREELKLILHSSRGQDPSDQGMRVLASAVEMGELEVVDWANSREDLVTLDSKAPLKEILALFRRHKFSRYPVYDAENNTFVGLLHIKDLLLELADLDHLPETFNLEELTRPLERVSRHMPLSQLLEQFRKGGAHFALVEEADGKVVGYLTMEDVLEVLVGDIQDEHRKAERGILSYQPGKLLVRGDTPLFKIERLLGVDLDHVEAETVAGLIYDTLKRVPEEEELLEVEGLRIIIKKMKGPKIVLAKVLKLD
;
A
#
# COMPACT_ATOMS: atom_id res chain seq x y z
N MET A 1 47.09 -1.80 72.55
CA MET A 1 46.81 -2.85 71.54
C MET A 1 45.44 -2.54 70.99
N ASP A 2 45.36 -1.59 70.06
CA ASP A 2 44.13 -1.31 69.33
C ASP A 2 43.98 -2.37 68.23
N PRO A 3 42.82 -3.03 68.11
CA PRO A 3 42.57 -3.91 66.99
C PRO A 3 42.32 -3.01 65.79
N SER A 4 43.28 -2.99 64.85
CA SER A 4 43.04 -2.57 63.47
C SER A 4 41.69 -3.14 62.99
N PRO A 5 40.83 -2.37 62.31
CA PRO A 5 39.67 -2.92 61.63
C PRO A 5 40.21 -3.71 60.44
N GLY A 6 40.57 -4.97 60.67
CA GLY A 6 41.04 -5.85 59.63
C GLY A 6 39.91 -6.00 58.62
N LEU A 7 40.14 -5.57 57.39
CA LEU A 7 39.36 -6.00 56.24
C LEU A 7 39.35 -7.54 56.25
N THR A 8 38.27 -8.13 56.76
CA THR A 8 38.09 -9.57 56.70
C THR A 8 37.90 -9.97 55.24
N LEU A 9 38.45 -11.11 54.80
CA LEU A 9 38.22 -11.63 53.44
C LEU A 9 36.73 -11.66 53.10
N ALA A 10 35.86 -11.94 54.07
CA ALA A 10 34.41 -11.96 53.91
C ALA A 10 33.80 -10.60 53.53
N THR A 11 34.29 -9.49 54.11
CA THR A 11 33.80 -8.13 53.77
C THR A 11 34.28 -7.72 52.37
N LEU A 12 35.54 -8.02 52.03
CA LEU A 12 36.08 -7.80 50.67
C LEU A 12 35.33 -8.61 49.59
N PHE A 13 34.98 -9.87 49.88
CA PHE A 13 34.18 -10.69 48.97
C PHE A 13 32.75 -10.16 48.79
N ALA A 14 32.14 -9.63 49.87
CA ALA A 14 30.81 -9.02 49.80
C ALA A 14 30.82 -7.72 48.98
N ASP A 15 31.81 -6.84 49.20
CA ASP A 15 31.95 -5.58 48.48
C ASP A 15 32.25 -5.81 46.99
N PHE A 16 33.12 -6.77 46.67
CA PHE A 16 33.37 -7.18 45.28
C PHE A 16 32.12 -7.76 44.61
N GLY A 17 31.34 -8.54 45.35
CA GLY A 17 30.06 -9.08 44.88
C GLY A 17 29.06 -7.99 44.53
N MET A 18 28.96 -6.93 45.34
CA MET A 18 28.05 -5.81 45.07
C MET A 18 28.49 -4.98 43.87
N ILE A 19 29.79 -4.73 43.70
CA ILE A 19 30.32 -4.04 42.52
C ILE A 19 30.08 -4.85 41.25
N LEU A 20 30.33 -6.17 41.29
CA LEU A 20 30.06 -7.05 40.17
C LEU A 20 28.57 -7.06 39.82
N PHE A 21 27.70 -7.09 40.83
CA PHE A 21 26.26 -7.01 40.63
C PHE A 21 25.83 -5.67 40.02
N ALA A 22 26.36 -4.54 40.50
CA ALA A 22 26.13 -3.23 39.92
C ALA A 22 26.58 -3.17 38.45
N LEU A 23 27.74 -3.73 38.12
CA LEU A 23 28.22 -3.80 36.74
C LEU A 23 27.31 -4.66 35.85
N ILE A 24 26.83 -5.80 36.35
CA ILE A 24 25.86 -6.65 35.66
C ILE A 24 24.57 -5.86 35.39
N LEU A 25 24.09 -5.07 36.35
CA LEU A 25 22.90 -4.23 36.16
C LEU A 25 23.10 -3.15 35.09
N VAL A 26 24.28 -2.52 35.03
CA VAL A 26 24.62 -1.56 33.96
C VAL A 26 24.59 -2.26 32.59
N LEU A 27 25.19 -3.44 32.48
CA LEU A 27 25.19 -4.21 31.24
C LEU A 27 23.79 -4.71 30.85
N LEU A 28 22.98 -5.10 31.84
CA LEU A 28 21.60 -5.52 31.65
C LEU A 28 20.74 -4.35 31.15
N ASN A 29 20.93 -3.15 31.72
CA ASN A 29 20.30 -1.93 31.20
C ASN A 29 20.69 -1.70 29.74
N GLY A 30 22.00 -1.78 29.44
CA GLY A 30 22.51 -1.63 28.09
C GLY A 30 21.98 -2.68 27.11
N PHE A 31 21.76 -3.92 27.56
CA PHE A 31 21.12 -4.96 26.76
C PHE A 31 19.70 -4.56 26.35
N PHE A 32 18.87 -4.10 27.28
CA PHE A 32 17.49 -3.71 26.97
C PHE A 32 17.42 -2.46 26.09
N VAL A 33 18.27 -1.47 26.34
CA VAL A 33 18.39 -0.28 25.48
C VAL A 33 18.83 -0.68 24.06
N ALA A 34 19.82 -1.56 23.92
CA ALA A 34 20.24 -2.04 22.61
C ALA A 34 19.11 -2.79 21.89
N ALA A 35 18.36 -3.63 22.60
CA ALA A 35 17.24 -4.37 22.05
C ALA A 35 16.12 -3.45 21.56
N GLU A 36 15.69 -2.51 22.39
CA GLU A 36 14.67 -1.51 22.05
C GLU A 36 15.03 -0.74 20.77
N PHE A 37 16.19 -0.08 20.75
CA PHE A 37 16.57 0.76 19.62
C PHE A 37 16.87 -0.03 18.34
N ALA A 38 17.38 -1.26 18.46
CA ALA A 38 17.63 -2.11 17.30
C ALA A 38 16.31 -2.56 16.66
N MET A 39 15.32 -2.98 17.47
CA MET A 39 14.00 -3.39 16.99
C MET A 39 13.23 -2.25 16.34
N VAL A 40 13.26 -1.05 16.93
CA VAL A 40 12.62 0.15 16.34
C VAL A 40 13.28 0.55 15.02
N LYS A 41 14.60 0.38 14.89
CA LYS A 41 15.33 0.77 13.67
C LYS A 41 15.23 -0.26 12.54
N LEU A 42 14.99 -1.53 12.88
CA LEU A 42 14.94 -2.63 11.93
C LEU A 42 13.65 -2.58 11.08
N ARG A 43 13.79 -2.58 9.76
CA ARG A 43 12.66 -2.55 8.81
C ARG A 43 12.03 -3.94 8.66
N SER A 44 10.70 -4.02 8.55
CA SER A 44 9.95 -5.28 8.41
C SER A 44 10.42 -6.13 7.22
N THR A 45 10.78 -5.52 6.10
CA THR A 45 11.31 -6.25 4.92
C THR A 45 12.65 -6.94 5.21
N ARG A 46 13.49 -6.37 6.07
CA ARG A 46 14.75 -7.01 6.50
C ARG A 46 14.52 -8.11 7.53
N VAL A 47 13.50 -7.97 8.39
CA VAL A 47 13.11 -9.02 9.35
C VAL A 47 12.79 -10.31 8.63
N GLU A 48 12.01 -10.26 7.54
CA GLU A 48 11.66 -11.46 6.78
C GLU A 48 12.87 -12.09 6.10
N ALA A 49 13.73 -11.28 5.48
CA ALA A 49 14.98 -11.78 4.91
C ALA A 49 15.88 -12.47 5.97
N ILE A 50 15.95 -11.95 7.20
CA ILE A 50 16.71 -12.55 8.31
C ILE A 50 16.00 -13.81 8.82
N ALA A 51 14.67 -13.84 8.85
CA ALA A 51 13.88 -14.99 9.25
C ALA A 51 14.17 -16.23 8.38
N ASP A 52 14.27 -16.01 7.07
CA ASP A 52 14.56 -17.07 6.10
C ASP A 52 16.02 -17.55 6.18
N GLN A 53 16.96 -16.65 6.48
CA GLN A 53 18.40 -16.96 6.49
C GLN A 53 18.92 -17.53 7.81
N ASN A 54 18.33 -17.14 8.95
CA ASN A 54 18.85 -17.44 10.29
C ASN A 54 18.02 -18.48 11.06
N GLY A 55 17.15 -19.21 10.36
CA GLY A 55 16.39 -20.34 10.90
C GLY A 55 15.55 -19.98 12.13
N TRP A 56 15.67 -20.76 13.20
CA TRP A 56 14.82 -20.58 14.40
C TRP A 56 15.02 -19.22 15.11
N ARG A 57 16.23 -18.65 15.10
CA ARG A 57 16.51 -17.34 15.71
C ARG A 57 15.84 -16.22 14.91
N GLY A 58 15.89 -16.33 13.59
CA GLY A 58 15.22 -15.39 12.69
C GLY A 58 13.69 -15.44 12.83
N ARG A 59 13.11 -16.64 13.03
CA ARG A 59 11.68 -16.78 13.32
C ARG A 59 11.27 -16.11 14.63
N ILE A 60 12.07 -16.26 15.70
CA ILE A 60 11.81 -15.56 16.97
C ILE A 60 11.92 -14.05 16.79
N LEU A 61 12.94 -13.57 16.06
CA LEU A 61 13.05 -12.14 15.73
C LEU A 61 11.79 -11.64 15.01
N ARG A 62 11.27 -12.39 14.05
CA ARG A 62 10.00 -12.06 13.37
C ARG A 62 8.83 -11.99 14.34
N THR A 63 8.69 -12.97 15.24
CA THR A 63 7.63 -12.95 16.26
C THR A 63 7.74 -11.72 17.17
N VAL A 64 8.96 -11.40 17.63
CA VAL A 64 9.23 -10.25 18.49
C VAL A 64 8.93 -8.93 17.78
N HIS A 65 9.33 -8.80 16.51
CA HIS A 65 9.09 -7.59 15.71
C HIS A 65 7.61 -7.39 15.36
N ASN A 66 6.87 -8.47 15.06
CA ASN A 66 5.44 -8.40 14.78
C ASN A 66 4.59 -7.98 15.99
N GLN A 67 5.12 -8.14 17.21
CA GLN A 67 4.48 -7.74 18.46
C GLN A 67 5.29 -6.63 19.15
N LEU A 68 5.85 -5.70 18.36
CA LEU A 68 6.82 -4.71 18.80
C LEU A 68 6.38 -4.00 20.10
N ASP A 69 5.13 -3.55 20.18
CA ASP A 69 4.61 -2.83 21.36
C ASP A 69 4.76 -3.62 22.67
N ALA A 70 4.42 -4.91 22.66
CA ALA A 70 4.51 -5.76 23.85
C ALA A 70 5.96 -5.98 24.29
N TYR A 71 6.87 -6.14 23.34
CA TYR A 71 8.30 -6.32 23.62
C TYR A 71 9.00 -5.00 23.97
N LEU A 72 8.51 -3.86 23.47
CA LEU A 72 8.95 -2.53 23.91
C LEU A 72 8.57 -2.30 25.38
N SER A 73 7.36 -2.67 25.80
CA SER A 73 6.98 -2.64 27.22
C SER A 73 7.89 -3.53 28.08
N ALA A 74 8.29 -4.69 27.57
CA ALA A 74 9.24 -5.56 28.25
C ALA A 74 10.62 -4.91 28.40
N CYS A 75 11.15 -4.28 27.34
CA CYS A 75 12.40 -3.52 27.41
C CYS A 75 12.32 -2.40 28.45
N GLN A 76 11.24 -1.61 28.46
CA GLN A 76 11.04 -0.52 29.42
C GLN A 76 11.01 -1.02 30.87
N LEU A 77 10.33 -2.14 31.12
CA LEU A 77 10.33 -2.79 32.43
C LEU A 77 11.76 -3.23 32.81
N GLY A 78 12.50 -3.85 31.89
CA GLY A 78 13.87 -4.28 32.09
C GLY A 78 14.82 -3.11 32.42
N ILE A 79 14.74 -2.01 31.66
CA ILE A 79 15.50 -0.77 31.88
C ILE A 79 15.19 -0.20 33.27
N THR A 80 13.91 -0.16 33.63
CA THR A 80 13.47 0.38 34.93
C THR A 80 13.98 -0.47 36.08
N LEU A 81 13.84 -1.79 36.01
CA LEU A 81 14.33 -2.71 37.04
C LEU A 81 15.85 -2.66 37.18
N ALA A 82 16.58 -2.60 36.07
CA ALA A 82 18.03 -2.49 36.08
C ALA A 82 18.49 -1.16 36.71
N SER A 83 17.82 -0.05 36.34
CA SER A 83 18.13 1.28 36.85
C SER A 83 17.81 1.44 38.35
N LEU A 84 16.66 0.92 38.81
CA LEU A 84 16.30 0.91 40.23
C LEU A 84 17.24 0.01 41.06
N GLY A 85 17.55 -1.18 40.54
CA GLY A 85 18.50 -2.09 41.17
C GLY A 85 19.89 -1.45 41.29
N LEU A 86 20.32 -0.71 40.27
CA LEU A 86 21.60 -0.02 40.26
C LEU A 86 21.61 1.13 41.27
N GLY A 87 20.51 1.87 41.41
CA GLY A 87 20.37 2.88 42.46
C GLY A 87 20.47 2.28 43.86
N TRP A 88 19.85 1.11 44.08
CA TRP A 88 19.88 0.44 45.39
C TRP A 88 21.25 -0.15 45.73
N VAL A 89 21.89 -0.86 44.81
CA VAL A 89 23.16 -1.55 45.09
C VAL A 89 24.37 -0.67 44.82
N GLY A 90 24.27 0.28 43.90
CA GLY A 90 25.39 1.10 43.48
C GLY A 90 25.96 1.95 44.60
N GLU A 91 25.11 2.68 45.33
CA GLU A 91 25.55 3.55 46.44
C GLU A 91 26.40 2.80 47.47
N PRO A 92 25.91 1.71 48.11
CA PRO A 92 26.70 1.00 49.12
C PRO A 92 27.92 0.29 48.52
N ALA A 93 27.84 -0.22 47.29
CA ALA A 93 28.97 -0.91 46.63
C ALA A 93 30.19 0.01 46.42
N PHE A 94 29.96 1.24 45.99
CA PHE A 94 31.04 2.18 45.69
C PHE A 94 31.43 3.01 46.92
N ALA A 95 30.51 3.29 47.85
CA ALA A 95 30.85 3.97 49.11
C ALA A 95 31.86 3.15 49.94
N HIS A 96 31.63 1.84 50.09
CA HIS A 96 32.53 0.95 50.82
C HIS A 96 33.91 0.79 50.14
N LEU A 97 33.99 0.99 48.82
CA LEU A 97 35.27 0.99 48.09
C LEU A 97 36.07 2.28 48.32
N LEU A 98 35.38 3.41 48.47
CA LEU A 98 35.98 4.74 48.58
C LEU A 98 36.37 5.11 50.02
N GLU A 99 35.63 4.63 51.03
CA GLU A 99 35.93 4.82 52.46
C GLU A 99 37.38 4.43 52.87
N PRO A 100 37.92 3.25 52.48
CA PRO A 100 39.31 2.88 52.79
C PRO A 100 40.34 3.72 52.03
N LEU A 101 40.02 4.18 50.82
CA LEU A 101 40.89 5.08 50.03
C LEU A 101 40.98 6.48 50.66
N LEU A 102 39.86 7.02 51.14
CA LEU A 102 39.79 8.34 51.76
C LEU A 102 40.40 8.36 53.18
N SER A 103 40.24 7.27 53.94
CA SER A 103 40.91 7.12 55.23
C SER A 103 42.43 6.95 55.07
N ALA A 104 42.90 6.27 54.02
CA ALA A 104 44.33 6.20 53.68
C ALA A 104 44.92 7.57 53.26
N LEU A 105 44.09 8.49 52.78
CA LEU A 105 44.46 9.87 52.45
C LEU A 105 44.43 10.83 53.66
N GLY A 106 44.15 10.34 54.86
CA GLY A 106 44.23 11.11 56.11
C GLY A 106 42.99 11.95 56.45
N VAL A 107 41.83 11.62 55.88
CA VAL A 107 40.56 12.30 56.21
C VAL A 107 39.94 11.63 57.45
N GLU A 108 40.04 12.28 58.61
CA GLU A 108 39.58 11.70 59.90
C GLU A 108 38.11 12.02 60.23
N SER A 109 37.49 13.00 59.56
CA SER A 109 36.08 13.34 59.80
C SER A 109 35.15 12.36 59.10
N ALA A 110 34.44 11.54 59.89
CA ALA A 110 33.51 10.52 59.41
C ALA A 110 32.38 11.10 58.53
N GLU A 111 31.90 12.31 58.82
CA GLU A 111 30.87 12.97 58.03
C GLU A 111 31.38 13.38 56.64
N VAL A 112 32.63 13.85 56.56
CA VAL A 112 33.27 14.26 55.30
C VAL A 112 33.57 13.03 54.44
N VAL A 113 34.08 11.95 55.03
CA VAL A 113 34.33 10.69 54.31
C VAL A 113 33.04 10.13 53.72
N LYS A 114 31.95 10.10 54.50
CA LYS A 114 30.65 9.61 54.03
C LYS A 114 30.08 10.47 52.91
N GLY A 115 30.14 11.79 53.06
CA GLY A 115 29.67 12.73 52.03
C GLY A 115 30.44 12.60 50.72
N VAL A 116 31.78 12.63 50.78
CA VAL A 116 32.63 12.53 49.58
C VAL A 116 32.49 11.17 48.90
N SER A 117 32.42 10.09 49.67
CA SER A 117 32.20 8.73 49.13
C SER A 117 30.86 8.64 48.43
N PHE A 118 29.79 9.17 49.03
CA PHE A 118 28.46 9.20 48.44
C PHE A 118 28.45 9.96 47.10
N PHE A 119 28.94 11.20 47.08
CA PHE A 119 28.93 12.01 45.85
C PHE A 119 29.78 11.37 44.76
N THR A 120 30.98 10.88 45.11
CA THR A 120 31.89 10.25 44.14
C THR A 120 31.30 8.95 43.59
N ALA A 121 30.74 8.09 44.46
CA ALA A 121 30.02 6.89 44.06
C ALA A 121 28.87 7.23 43.11
N PHE A 122 28.01 8.18 43.49
CA PHE A 122 26.87 8.63 42.68
C PHE A 122 27.29 9.11 41.30
N PHE A 123 28.35 9.93 41.20
CA PHE A 123 28.88 10.41 39.91
C PHE A 123 29.43 9.27 39.05
N ILE A 124 30.22 8.36 39.63
CA ILE A 124 30.79 7.22 38.89
C ILE A 124 29.69 6.31 38.36
N ILE A 125 28.71 5.96 39.21
CA ILE A 125 27.60 5.09 38.83
C ILE A 125 26.72 5.75 37.77
N SER A 126 26.40 7.03 37.95
CA SER A 126 25.61 7.79 36.98
C SER A 126 26.33 7.89 35.63
N TYR A 127 27.65 8.12 35.64
CA TYR A 127 28.45 8.13 34.41
C TYR A 127 28.45 6.77 33.72
N LEU A 128 28.68 5.68 34.46
CA LEU A 128 28.65 4.32 33.90
C LEU A 128 27.26 3.96 33.37
N HIS A 129 26.20 4.29 34.09
CA HIS A 129 24.82 4.05 33.66
C HIS A 129 24.49 4.80 32.37
N ILE A 130 24.75 6.10 32.32
CA ILE A 130 24.45 6.91 31.12
C ILE A 130 25.32 6.49 29.94
N VAL A 131 26.64 6.33 30.13
CA VAL A 131 27.55 6.07 29.02
C VAL A 131 27.49 4.61 28.56
N VAL A 132 27.66 3.67 29.49
CA VAL A 132 27.74 2.24 29.18
C VAL A 132 26.36 1.60 29.14
N GLY A 133 25.45 2.03 30.02
CA GLY A 133 24.10 1.49 30.10
C GLY A 133 23.11 2.08 29.10
N GLU A 134 23.36 3.26 28.52
CA GLU A 134 22.40 3.91 27.62
C GLU A 134 23.01 4.39 26.30
N LEU A 135 23.96 5.32 26.32
CA LEU A 135 24.47 6.00 25.11
C LEU A 135 25.23 5.08 24.16
N ALA A 136 26.17 4.27 24.68
CA ALA A 136 26.96 3.36 23.85
C ALA A 136 26.08 2.24 23.23
N PRO A 137 25.22 1.54 24.00
CA PRO A 137 24.30 0.55 23.45
C PRO A 137 23.36 1.13 22.40
N LYS A 138 22.78 2.31 22.66
CA LYS A 138 21.91 3.02 21.71
C LYS A 138 22.62 3.35 20.40
N SER A 139 23.84 3.88 20.48
CA SER A 139 24.66 4.18 19.30
C SER A 139 24.99 2.92 18.50
N TRP A 140 25.26 1.80 19.18
CA TRP A 140 25.53 0.53 18.53
C TRP A 140 24.29 -0.05 17.84
N ALA A 141 23.13 0.02 18.50
CA ALA A 141 21.83 -0.41 17.96
C ALA A 141 21.45 0.32 16.67
N ILE A 142 21.70 1.63 16.61
CA ILE A 142 21.41 2.44 15.42
C ILE A 142 22.35 2.08 14.25
N ARG A 143 23.62 1.77 14.55
CA ARG A 143 24.63 1.46 13.51
C ARG A 143 24.54 0.03 13.00
N LYS A 144 24.15 -0.94 13.84
CA LYS A 144 24.06 -2.36 13.49
C LYS A 144 22.73 -2.98 13.97
N PRO A 145 21.58 -2.50 13.48
CA PRO A 145 20.27 -2.95 13.96
C PRO A 145 20.03 -4.44 13.69
N GLU A 146 20.35 -4.94 12.49
CA GLU A 146 20.09 -6.34 12.11
C GLU A 146 20.79 -7.36 13.04
N ALA A 147 22.08 -7.17 13.28
CA ALA A 147 22.87 -8.08 14.12
C ALA A 147 22.44 -8.02 15.60
N LEU A 148 22.16 -6.82 16.11
CA LEU A 148 21.74 -6.65 17.50
C LEU A 148 20.33 -7.18 17.72
N SER A 149 19.37 -6.87 16.84
CA SER A 149 18.02 -7.43 16.92
C SER A 149 18.02 -8.95 16.91
N LEU A 150 18.80 -9.59 16.03
CA LEU A 150 18.89 -11.04 15.99
C LEU A 150 19.50 -11.64 17.27
N TRP A 151 20.52 -10.97 17.83
CA TRP A 151 21.18 -11.42 19.05
C TRP A 151 20.30 -11.23 20.30
N THR A 152 19.56 -10.12 20.39
CA THR A 152 18.70 -9.79 21.52
C THR A 152 17.32 -10.44 21.44
N ALA A 153 16.85 -10.87 20.26
CA ALA A 153 15.52 -11.43 20.06
C ALA A 153 15.21 -12.61 21.00
N VAL A 154 16.12 -13.58 21.12
CA VAL A 154 15.87 -14.79 21.93
C VAL A 154 15.85 -14.49 23.43
N PRO A 155 16.86 -13.81 24.00
CA PRO A 155 16.81 -13.46 25.42
C PRO A 155 15.61 -12.54 25.75
N LEU A 156 15.27 -11.61 24.85
CA LEU A 156 14.11 -10.74 25.03
C LEU A 156 12.79 -11.52 24.99
N TYR A 157 12.67 -12.50 24.09
CA TYR A 157 11.51 -13.40 24.01
C TYR A 157 11.29 -14.14 25.34
N LEU A 158 12.35 -14.71 25.90
CA LEU A 158 12.29 -15.40 27.19
C LEU A 158 11.96 -14.45 28.35
N PHE A 159 12.55 -13.25 28.35
CA PHE A 159 12.30 -12.25 29.37
C PHE A 159 10.84 -11.78 29.37
N TYR A 160 10.26 -11.53 28.20
CA TYR A 160 8.84 -11.21 28.06
C TYR A 160 7.96 -12.28 28.68
N TRP A 161 8.19 -13.56 28.36
CA TRP A 161 7.40 -14.65 28.94
C TRP A 161 7.56 -14.78 30.45
N ALA A 162 8.77 -14.58 30.97
CA ALA A 162 9.01 -14.57 32.41
C ALA A 162 8.26 -13.42 33.11
N MET A 163 8.27 -12.23 32.51
CA MET A 163 7.66 -11.02 33.06
C MET A 163 6.22 -10.80 32.59
N TYR A 164 5.63 -11.73 31.83
CA TYR A 164 4.30 -11.58 31.24
C TYR A 164 3.23 -11.17 32.26
N PRO A 165 3.15 -11.77 33.47
CA PRO A 165 2.16 -11.36 34.47
C PRO A 165 2.33 -9.90 34.93
N ALA A 166 3.58 -9.44 35.06
CA ALA A 166 3.89 -8.06 35.45
C ALA A 166 3.58 -7.08 34.33
N ILE A 167 3.96 -7.42 33.08
CA ILE A 167 3.67 -6.61 31.89
C ILE A 167 2.15 -6.49 31.68
N TYR A 168 1.42 -7.59 31.82
CA TYR A 168 -0.05 -7.60 31.71
C TYR A 168 -0.68 -6.67 32.76
N LEU A 169 -0.23 -6.74 34.02
CA LEU A 169 -0.73 -5.87 35.08
C LEU A 169 -0.45 -4.40 34.80
N LEU A 170 0.77 -4.07 34.34
CA LEU A 170 1.15 -2.71 33.97
C LEU A 170 0.31 -2.18 32.81
N ASN A 171 0.16 -2.96 31.73
CA ASN A 171 -0.66 -2.58 30.57
C ASN A 171 -2.13 -2.43 30.94
N ALA A 172 -2.67 -3.33 31.77
CA ALA A 172 -4.04 -3.20 32.29
C ALA A 172 -4.22 -1.92 33.10
N SER A 173 -3.23 -1.55 33.92
CA SER A 173 -3.26 -0.30 34.70
C SER A 173 -3.18 0.95 33.80
N ALA A 174 -2.32 0.94 32.79
CA ALA A 174 -2.20 2.03 31.82
C ALA A 174 -3.51 2.20 31.02
N ASN A 175 -4.10 1.10 30.55
CA ASN A 175 -5.38 1.11 29.84
C ASN A 175 -6.53 1.60 30.72
N ALA A 176 -6.53 1.25 32.01
CA ALA A 176 -7.51 1.78 32.96
C ALA A 176 -7.39 3.30 33.13
N ILE A 177 -6.18 3.84 33.19
CA ILE A 177 -5.94 5.30 33.24
C ILE A 177 -6.41 5.97 31.95
N LEU A 178 -6.07 5.41 30.78
CA LEU A 178 -6.50 5.93 29.48
C LEU A 178 -8.03 5.93 29.34
N ARG A 179 -8.69 4.88 29.83
CA ARG A 179 -10.14 4.77 29.86
C ARG A 179 -10.77 5.85 30.75
N ILE A 180 -10.18 6.13 31.91
CA ILE A 180 -10.62 7.22 32.80
C ILE A 180 -10.40 8.60 32.15
N ALA A 181 -9.32 8.76 31.37
CA ALA A 181 -8.99 9.99 30.66
C ALA A 181 -9.82 10.21 29.37
N GLY A 182 -10.78 9.32 29.06
CA GLY A 182 -11.68 9.47 27.91
C GLY A 182 -11.07 9.07 26.56
N GLN A 183 -9.92 8.39 26.55
CA GLN A 183 -9.21 7.99 25.33
C GLN A 183 -9.67 6.63 24.75
N GLY A 184 -10.71 6.00 25.32
CA GLY A 184 -11.22 4.70 24.84
C GLY A 184 -10.26 3.53 25.09
N GLU A 185 -10.66 2.31 24.71
CA GLU A 185 -9.81 1.12 24.78
C GLU A 185 -8.79 1.12 23.63
N PRO A 186 -7.47 0.94 23.89
CA PRO A 186 -6.53 0.60 22.84
C PRO A 186 -6.93 -0.75 22.26
N GLY A 187 -7.45 -0.75 21.03
CA GLY A 187 -7.89 -1.96 20.35
C GLY A 187 -6.78 -3.01 20.37
N ALA A 188 -7.13 -4.23 20.82
CA ALA A 188 -6.26 -5.38 20.66
C ALA A 188 -5.91 -5.55 19.18
N HIS A 189 -4.61 -5.61 18.89
CA HIS A 189 -3.98 -6.01 17.63
C HIS A 189 -4.91 -6.27 16.42
N HIS A 190 -4.77 -5.41 15.41
CA HIS A 190 -4.96 -5.72 13.98
C HIS A 190 -6.34 -6.22 13.53
N ASP A 191 -7.42 -5.52 13.89
CA ASP A 191 -8.60 -5.42 13.02
C ASP A 191 -8.75 -3.96 12.60
N HIS A 192 -7.73 -3.44 11.89
CA HIS A 192 -8.03 -2.38 10.95
C HIS A 192 -8.88 -3.05 9.88
N ALA A 193 -10.18 -2.79 9.88
CA ALA A 193 -10.91 -2.76 8.63
C ALA A 193 -10.15 -1.73 7.78
N TYR A 194 -9.16 -2.21 7.01
CA TYR A 194 -8.31 -1.35 6.21
C TYR A 194 -9.23 -0.45 5.40
N SER A 195 -8.98 0.86 5.47
CA SER A 195 -9.70 1.75 4.57
C SER A 195 -9.36 1.35 3.13
N ARG A 196 -10.25 1.65 2.17
CA ARG A 196 -9.99 1.30 0.76
C ARG A 196 -8.68 1.91 0.27
N GLU A 197 -8.34 3.09 0.78
CA GLU A 197 -7.10 3.82 0.51
C GLU A 197 -5.87 3.13 1.13
N GLU A 198 -5.99 2.55 2.34
CA GLU A 198 -4.92 1.74 2.94
C GLU A 198 -4.71 0.43 2.18
N LEU A 199 -5.79 -0.22 1.75
CA LEU A 199 -5.74 -1.38 0.85
C LEU A 199 -5.07 -1.01 -0.48
N LYS A 200 -5.40 0.12 -1.08
CA LYS A 200 -4.74 0.66 -2.28
C LYS A 200 -3.24 0.82 -2.01
N LEU A 201 -2.86 1.46 -0.91
CA LEU A 201 -1.44 1.66 -0.55
C LEU A 201 -0.69 0.32 -0.38
N ILE A 202 -1.29 -0.65 0.31
CA ILE A 202 -0.70 -1.98 0.51
C ILE A 202 -0.53 -2.70 -0.84
N LEU A 203 -1.57 -2.71 -1.68
CA LEU A 203 -1.58 -3.41 -2.96
C LEU A 203 -0.63 -2.74 -3.98
N HIS A 204 -0.58 -1.41 -4.03
CA HIS A 204 0.38 -0.67 -4.88
C HIS A 204 1.83 -0.83 -4.39
N SER A 205 2.07 -0.90 -3.07
CA SER A 205 3.41 -1.19 -2.53
C SER A 205 3.87 -2.62 -2.86
N SER A 206 2.93 -3.56 -2.98
CA SER A 206 3.19 -4.95 -3.33
C SER A 206 3.44 -5.15 -4.83
N ARG A 207 2.78 -4.38 -5.71
CA ARG A 207 3.06 -4.34 -7.17
C ARG A 207 4.54 -4.09 -7.48
N GLY A 208 5.25 -3.34 -6.63
CA GLY A 208 6.69 -3.07 -6.78
C GLY A 208 7.63 -4.20 -6.34
N GLN A 209 7.14 -5.19 -5.59
CA GLN A 209 7.97 -6.30 -5.06
C GLN A 209 7.98 -7.51 -5.99
N ASP A 210 6.87 -7.82 -6.66
CA ASP A 210 6.81 -8.86 -7.69
C ASP A 210 5.80 -8.51 -8.81
N PRO A 211 6.28 -7.95 -9.94
CA PRO A 211 5.44 -7.64 -11.10
C PRO A 211 4.81 -8.87 -11.77
N SER A 212 5.20 -10.09 -11.37
CA SER A 212 4.69 -11.34 -11.94
C SER A 212 3.45 -11.88 -11.22
N ASP A 213 3.17 -11.43 -9.99
CA ASP A 213 1.99 -11.86 -9.24
C ASP A 213 0.70 -11.32 -9.88
N GLN A 214 0.04 -12.19 -10.66
CA GLN A 214 -1.23 -11.88 -11.31
C GLN A 214 -2.36 -11.75 -10.29
N GLY A 215 -2.34 -12.54 -9.21
CA GLY A 215 -3.39 -12.51 -8.19
C GLY A 215 -3.44 -11.16 -7.47
N MET A 216 -2.26 -10.64 -7.09
CA MET A 216 -2.13 -9.31 -6.47
C MET A 216 -2.62 -8.18 -7.39
N ARG A 217 -2.35 -8.29 -8.70
CA ARG A 217 -2.80 -7.30 -9.70
C ARG A 217 -4.32 -7.30 -9.86
N VAL A 218 -4.95 -8.47 -9.91
CA VAL A 218 -6.42 -8.57 -9.98
C VAL A 218 -7.06 -7.99 -8.72
N LEU A 219 -6.51 -8.27 -7.54
CA LEU A 219 -7.01 -7.72 -6.28
C LEU A 219 -6.92 -6.18 -6.24
N ALA A 220 -5.78 -5.61 -6.64
CA ALA A 220 -5.62 -4.16 -6.75
C ALA A 220 -6.66 -3.55 -7.71
N SER A 221 -6.81 -4.14 -8.88
CA SER A 221 -7.77 -3.68 -9.88
C SER A 221 -9.23 -3.86 -9.47
N ALA A 222 -9.54 -4.84 -8.62
CA ALA A 222 -10.88 -4.99 -8.03
C ALA A 222 -11.21 -3.87 -7.04
N VAL A 223 -10.21 -3.40 -6.28
CA VAL A 223 -10.38 -2.23 -5.40
C VAL A 223 -10.58 -0.97 -6.24
N GLU A 224 -9.73 -0.72 -7.24
CA GLU A 224 -9.83 0.41 -8.19
C GLU A 224 -11.21 0.43 -8.90
N MET A 225 -11.68 -0.71 -9.39
CA MET A 225 -12.98 -0.84 -10.06
C MET A 225 -14.17 -0.44 -9.18
N GLY A 226 -14.03 -0.53 -7.85
CA GLY A 226 -15.05 -0.12 -6.91
C GLY A 226 -15.34 1.38 -6.88
N GLU A 227 -14.46 2.19 -7.47
CA GLU A 227 -14.55 3.65 -7.55
C GLU A 227 -14.92 4.17 -8.95
N LEU A 228 -14.90 3.29 -9.96
CA LEU A 228 -15.14 3.67 -11.33
C LEU A 228 -16.63 3.79 -11.66
N GLU A 229 -16.95 4.84 -12.39
CA GLU A 229 -18.19 4.95 -13.13
C GLU A 229 -18.03 4.34 -14.53
N VAL A 230 -19.16 4.08 -15.18
CA VAL A 230 -19.21 3.55 -16.54
C VAL A 230 -18.46 4.44 -17.53
N VAL A 231 -18.55 5.76 -17.39
CA VAL A 231 -17.91 6.72 -18.30
C VAL A 231 -16.38 6.65 -18.26
N ASP A 232 -15.78 6.32 -17.11
CA ASP A 232 -14.33 6.30 -16.92
C ASP A 232 -13.64 5.22 -17.75
N TRP A 233 -14.39 4.19 -18.15
CA TRP A 233 -13.90 3.09 -18.96
C TRP A 233 -14.59 2.94 -20.32
N ALA A 234 -15.62 3.75 -20.59
CA ALA A 234 -16.41 3.64 -21.81
C ALA A 234 -15.60 3.86 -23.08
N ASN A 235 -15.90 3.08 -24.12
CA ASN A 235 -15.39 3.33 -25.46
C ASN A 235 -16.20 4.47 -26.11
N SER A 236 -15.54 5.27 -26.96
CA SER A 236 -16.18 6.39 -27.65
C SER A 236 -17.30 5.92 -28.57
N ARG A 237 -18.40 6.68 -28.63
CA ARG A 237 -19.48 6.44 -29.60
C ARG A 237 -18.98 6.41 -31.05
N GLU A 238 -17.92 7.14 -31.37
CA GLU A 238 -17.38 7.16 -32.74
C GLU A 238 -16.69 5.85 -33.14
N ASP A 239 -16.35 4.99 -32.17
CA ASP A 239 -15.80 3.66 -32.43
C ASP A 239 -16.91 2.61 -32.63
N LEU A 240 -18.19 3.00 -32.53
CA LEU A 240 -19.31 2.10 -32.80
C LEU A 240 -19.39 1.76 -34.27
N VAL A 241 -19.39 0.46 -34.55
CA VAL A 241 -19.78 -0.05 -35.86
C VAL A 241 -21.25 -0.44 -35.78
N THR A 242 -22.10 0.34 -36.44
CA THR A 242 -23.56 0.18 -36.41
C THR A 242 -24.07 -0.48 -37.69
N LEU A 243 -25.26 -1.07 -37.60
CA LEU A 243 -26.05 -1.53 -38.74
C LEU A 243 -27.23 -0.59 -38.95
N ASP A 244 -27.51 -0.22 -40.20
CA ASP A 244 -28.74 0.50 -40.52
C ASP A 244 -29.95 -0.44 -40.36
N SER A 245 -31.05 0.05 -39.79
CA SER A 245 -32.27 -0.76 -39.55
C SER A 245 -32.86 -1.33 -40.84
N LYS A 246 -32.62 -0.68 -41.99
CA LYS A 246 -33.11 -1.09 -43.32
C LYS A 246 -31.99 -1.68 -44.19
N ALA A 247 -30.83 -2.01 -43.61
CA ALA A 247 -29.69 -2.54 -44.34
C ALA A 247 -30.03 -3.89 -45.03
N PRO A 248 -29.76 -4.06 -46.33
CA PRO A 248 -29.96 -5.35 -47.00
C PRO A 248 -28.96 -6.38 -46.47
N LEU A 249 -29.34 -7.66 -46.48
CA LEU A 249 -28.54 -8.77 -45.97
C LEU A 249 -27.09 -8.79 -46.49
N LYS A 250 -26.90 -8.45 -47.77
CA LYS A 250 -25.58 -8.38 -48.40
C LYS A 250 -24.65 -7.36 -47.72
N GLU A 251 -25.17 -6.22 -47.29
CA GLU A 251 -24.41 -5.19 -46.58
C GLU A 251 -24.08 -5.62 -45.16
N ILE A 252 -25.04 -6.23 -44.46
CA ILE A 252 -24.85 -6.81 -43.12
C ILE A 252 -23.70 -7.83 -43.16
N LEU A 253 -23.74 -8.79 -44.09
CA LEU A 253 -22.69 -9.79 -44.27
C LEU A 253 -21.33 -9.19 -44.66
N ALA A 254 -21.31 -8.13 -45.47
CA ALA A 254 -20.09 -7.42 -45.82
C ALA A 254 -19.44 -6.74 -44.61
N LEU A 255 -20.27 -6.13 -43.76
CA LEU A 255 -19.85 -5.46 -42.53
C LEU A 255 -19.32 -6.48 -41.50
N PHE A 256 -19.96 -7.64 -41.39
CA PHE A 256 -19.51 -8.75 -40.56
C PHE A 256 -18.15 -9.28 -41.01
N ARG A 257 -17.98 -9.51 -42.32
CA ARG A 257 -16.70 -9.97 -42.88
C ARG A 257 -15.57 -8.98 -42.60
N ARG A 258 -15.87 -7.68 -42.59
CA ARG A 258 -14.88 -6.61 -42.37
C ARG A 258 -14.49 -6.48 -40.90
N HIS A 259 -15.46 -6.41 -39.98
CA HIS A 259 -15.23 -6.04 -38.58
C HIS A 259 -15.20 -7.23 -37.61
N LYS A 260 -15.86 -8.34 -37.96
CA LYS A 260 -15.85 -9.60 -37.20
C LYS A 260 -16.27 -9.49 -35.72
N PHE A 261 -17.11 -8.50 -35.39
CA PHE A 261 -17.67 -8.41 -34.05
C PHE A 261 -18.81 -9.42 -33.88
N SER A 262 -19.09 -9.79 -32.62
CA SER A 262 -20.20 -10.71 -32.32
C SER A 262 -21.55 -10.00 -32.22
N ARG A 263 -21.54 -8.69 -31.96
CA ARG A 263 -22.72 -7.88 -31.64
C ARG A 263 -22.63 -6.55 -32.37
N TYR A 264 -23.73 -6.15 -32.99
CA TYR A 264 -23.81 -4.90 -33.75
C TYR A 264 -25.07 -4.14 -33.34
N PRO A 265 -24.93 -2.91 -32.79
CA PRO A 265 -26.08 -2.08 -32.51
C PRO A 265 -26.76 -1.66 -33.83
N VAL A 266 -28.08 -1.81 -33.85
CA VAL A 266 -28.93 -1.42 -34.98
C VAL A 266 -29.35 0.03 -34.76
N TYR A 267 -29.14 0.86 -35.76
CA TYR A 267 -29.36 2.30 -35.74
C TYR A 267 -30.32 2.69 -36.85
N ASP A 268 -31.32 3.48 -36.49
CA ASP A 268 -32.28 4.05 -37.41
C ASP A 268 -31.82 5.47 -37.77
N ALA A 269 -31.37 5.64 -39.01
CA ALA A 269 -30.89 6.92 -39.51
C ALA A 269 -31.99 7.98 -39.71
N GLU A 270 -33.25 7.57 -39.90
CA GLU A 270 -34.37 8.48 -40.08
C GLU A 270 -34.78 9.10 -38.74
N ASN A 271 -34.84 8.28 -37.69
CA ASN A 271 -35.20 8.72 -36.34
C ASN A 271 -33.99 9.13 -35.48
N ASN A 272 -32.76 8.90 -35.95
CA ASN A 272 -31.51 9.16 -35.26
C ASN A 272 -31.44 8.47 -33.88
N THR A 273 -31.86 7.20 -33.82
CA THR A 273 -31.94 6.41 -32.58
C THR A 273 -31.37 5.01 -32.74
N PHE A 274 -30.84 4.46 -31.64
CA PHE A 274 -30.47 3.04 -31.60
C PHE A 274 -31.71 2.20 -31.28
N VAL A 275 -32.10 1.32 -32.18
CA VAL A 275 -33.36 0.55 -32.06
C VAL A 275 -33.16 -0.78 -31.36
N GLY A 276 -31.96 -1.38 -31.45
CA GLY A 276 -31.67 -2.63 -30.78
C GLY A 276 -30.27 -3.17 -31.07
N LEU A 277 -30.10 -4.47 -30.88
CA LEU A 277 -28.82 -5.16 -31.00
C LEU A 277 -28.98 -6.44 -31.83
N LEU A 278 -28.20 -6.59 -32.90
CA LEU A 278 -28.09 -7.83 -33.65
C LEU A 278 -26.94 -8.67 -33.12
N HIS A 279 -27.21 -9.93 -32.77
CA HIS A 279 -26.18 -10.92 -32.46
C HIS A 279 -25.88 -11.76 -33.70
N ILE A 280 -24.59 -11.90 -34.07
CA ILE A 280 -24.21 -12.63 -35.29
C ILE A 280 -24.72 -14.07 -35.32
N LYS A 281 -24.70 -14.76 -34.16
CA LYS A 281 -25.21 -16.13 -34.05
C LYS A 281 -26.68 -16.25 -34.40
N ASP A 282 -27.51 -15.26 -34.10
CA ASP A 282 -28.94 -15.32 -34.45
C ASP A 282 -29.11 -15.19 -35.96
N LEU A 283 -28.37 -14.28 -36.59
CA LEU A 283 -28.33 -14.19 -38.05
C LEU A 283 -27.86 -15.51 -38.68
N LEU A 284 -26.78 -16.10 -38.16
CA LEU A 284 -26.23 -17.34 -38.71
C LEU A 284 -27.18 -18.53 -38.55
N LEU A 285 -27.91 -18.62 -37.45
CA LEU A 285 -28.93 -19.65 -37.24
C LEU A 285 -30.11 -19.47 -38.18
N GLU A 286 -30.62 -18.25 -38.31
CA GLU A 286 -31.70 -17.92 -39.25
C GLU A 286 -31.32 -18.27 -40.70
N LEU A 287 -30.10 -17.89 -41.11
CA LEU A 287 -29.62 -18.20 -42.46
C LEU A 287 -29.34 -19.70 -42.67
N ALA A 288 -29.04 -20.46 -41.61
CA ALA A 288 -28.79 -21.89 -41.71
C ALA A 288 -30.07 -22.71 -41.89
N ASP A 289 -31.21 -22.19 -41.42
CA ASP A 289 -32.53 -22.81 -41.60
C ASP A 289 -33.12 -22.59 -43.00
N LEU A 290 -32.49 -21.74 -43.83
CA LEU A 290 -32.94 -21.42 -45.19
C LEU A 290 -32.15 -22.23 -46.24
N ASP A 291 -32.86 -22.86 -47.19
CA ASP A 291 -32.25 -23.55 -48.33
C ASP A 291 -31.51 -22.61 -49.30
N HIS A 292 -31.89 -21.33 -49.32
CA HIS A 292 -31.32 -20.29 -50.16
C HIS A 292 -31.35 -18.93 -49.43
N LEU A 293 -30.43 -18.03 -49.79
CA LEU A 293 -30.40 -16.69 -49.21
C LEU A 293 -31.69 -15.94 -49.61
N PRO A 294 -32.41 -15.34 -48.65
CA PRO A 294 -33.66 -14.66 -48.92
C PRO A 294 -33.41 -13.37 -49.73
N GLU A 295 -34.31 -13.07 -50.66
CA GLU A 295 -34.26 -11.81 -51.45
C GLU A 295 -34.58 -10.59 -50.58
N THR A 296 -35.43 -10.77 -49.57
CA THR A 296 -35.80 -9.76 -48.57
C THR A 296 -35.49 -10.29 -47.18
N PHE A 297 -34.70 -9.54 -46.40
CA PHE A 297 -34.31 -9.91 -45.05
C PHE A 297 -34.85 -8.86 -44.07
N ASN A 298 -35.66 -9.29 -43.10
CA ASN A 298 -36.20 -8.40 -42.08
C ASN A 298 -35.29 -8.40 -40.85
N LEU A 299 -34.50 -7.33 -40.69
CA LEU A 299 -33.58 -7.19 -39.55
C LEU A 299 -34.33 -7.04 -38.21
N GLU A 300 -35.54 -6.48 -38.21
CA GLU A 300 -36.30 -6.21 -36.98
C GLU A 300 -36.61 -7.50 -36.20
N GLU A 301 -36.86 -8.62 -36.89
CA GLU A 301 -37.19 -9.91 -36.27
C GLU A 301 -36.03 -10.52 -35.47
N LEU A 302 -34.79 -10.25 -35.87
CA LEU A 302 -33.58 -10.71 -35.17
C LEU A 302 -33.02 -9.66 -34.20
N THR A 303 -33.65 -8.48 -34.12
CA THR A 303 -33.17 -7.38 -33.29
C THR A 303 -33.55 -7.62 -31.84
N ARG A 304 -32.54 -7.76 -30.98
CA ARG A 304 -32.73 -7.90 -29.53
C ARG A 304 -32.81 -6.53 -28.84
N PRO A 305 -33.40 -6.47 -27.63
CA PRO A 305 -33.32 -5.28 -26.79
C PRO A 305 -31.87 -4.86 -26.56
N LEU A 306 -31.65 -3.53 -26.61
CA LEU A 306 -30.34 -2.92 -26.38
C LEU A 306 -30.28 -2.31 -24.98
N GLU A 307 -29.35 -2.82 -24.18
CA GLU A 307 -29.14 -2.35 -22.82
C GLU A 307 -28.58 -0.92 -22.84
N ARG A 308 -29.09 -0.09 -21.93
CA ARG A 308 -28.71 1.32 -21.78
C ARG A 308 -28.41 1.60 -20.34
N VAL A 309 -27.27 2.23 -20.09
CA VAL A 309 -26.82 2.57 -18.75
C VAL A 309 -26.44 4.04 -18.66
N SER A 310 -26.68 4.61 -17.49
CA SER A 310 -26.24 5.97 -17.18
C SER A 310 -24.71 6.03 -17.16
N ARG A 311 -24.14 7.14 -17.64
CA ARG A 311 -22.71 7.44 -17.54
C ARG A 311 -22.16 7.33 -16.11
N HIS A 312 -23.00 7.65 -15.11
CA HIS A 312 -22.67 7.65 -13.67
C HIS A 312 -22.97 6.33 -12.95
N MET A 313 -23.40 5.30 -13.67
CA MET A 313 -23.59 3.98 -13.05
C MET A 313 -22.22 3.45 -12.58
N PRO A 314 -22.10 2.91 -11.36
CA PRO A 314 -20.88 2.23 -10.93
C PRO A 314 -20.53 1.08 -11.87
N LEU A 315 -19.27 1.00 -12.29
CA LEU A 315 -18.79 -0.03 -13.23
C LEU A 315 -18.97 -1.45 -12.66
N SER A 316 -18.83 -1.59 -11.34
CA SER A 316 -19.11 -2.83 -10.60
C SER A 316 -20.56 -3.30 -10.73
N GLN A 317 -21.51 -2.37 -10.76
CA GLN A 317 -22.93 -2.68 -10.97
C GLN A 317 -23.18 -3.16 -12.41
N LEU A 318 -22.54 -2.54 -13.41
CA LEU A 318 -22.62 -3.00 -14.80
C LEU A 318 -22.09 -4.43 -14.96
N LEU A 319 -20.97 -4.76 -14.31
CA LEU A 319 -20.43 -6.13 -14.30
C LEU A 319 -21.45 -7.13 -13.73
N GLU A 320 -22.13 -6.76 -12.64
CA GLU A 320 -23.15 -7.60 -12.02
C GLU A 320 -24.35 -7.82 -12.96
N GLN A 321 -24.79 -6.78 -13.67
CA GLN A 321 -25.86 -6.87 -14.68
C GLN A 321 -25.47 -7.83 -15.82
N PHE A 322 -24.26 -7.71 -16.36
CA PHE A 322 -23.76 -8.65 -17.37
C PHE A 322 -23.70 -10.09 -16.83
N ARG A 323 -23.23 -10.30 -15.59
CA ARG A 323 -23.14 -11.63 -14.97
C ARG A 323 -24.50 -12.29 -14.72
N LYS A 324 -25.55 -11.51 -14.50
CA LYS A 324 -26.93 -12.01 -14.27
C LYS A 324 -27.65 -12.44 -15.56
N GLY A 325 -26.96 -12.43 -16.70
CA GLY A 325 -27.52 -12.82 -17.99
C GLY A 325 -28.08 -11.65 -18.81
N GLY A 326 -27.74 -10.40 -18.45
CA GLY A 326 -28.00 -9.24 -19.30
C GLY A 326 -27.25 -9.33 -20.63
N ALA A 327 -27.64 -8.50 -21.62
CA ALA A 327 -26.90 -8.41 -22.87
C ALA A 327 -25.44 -7.97 -22.58
N HIS A 328 -24.42 -8.68 -23.06
CA HIS A 328 -22.99 -8.38 -22.83
C HIS A 328 -22.49 -7.13 -23.58
N PHE A 329 -23.39 -6.19 -23.87
CA PHE A 329 -23.16 -4.95 -24.59
C PHE A 329 -24.15 -3.92 -24.07
N ALA A 330 -23.66 -2.75 -23.66
CA ALA A 330 -24.48 -1.65 -23.19
C ALA A 330 -24.06 -0.34 -23.87
N LEU A 331 -25.05 0.49 -24.22
CA LEU A 331 -24.83 1.87 -24.58
C LEU A 331 -24.76 2.73 -23.32
N VAL A 332 -23.83 3.68 -23.33
CA VAL A 332 -23.65 4.66 -22.26
C VAL A 332 -24.36 5.94 -22.66
N GLU A 333 -25.33 6.36 -21.86
CA GLU A 333 -26.17 7.51 -22.12
C GLU A 333 -26.00 8.60 -21.05
N GLU A 334 -26.13 9.84 -21.50
CA GLU A 334 -26.27 11.04 -20.67
C GLU A 334 -27.69 11.14 -20.10
N ALA A 335 -27.89 12.05 -19.14
CA ALA A 335 -29.21 12.31 -18.55
C ALA A 335 -30.25 12.81 -19.58
N ASP A 336 -29.82 13.37 -20.70
CA ASP A 336 -30.67 13.82 -21.82
C ASP A 336 -30.95 12.72 -22.87
N GLY A 337 -30.48 11.49 -22.62
CA GLY A 337 -30.65 10.33 -23.51
C GLY A 337 -29.66 10.29 -24.67
N LYS A 338 -28.68 11.20 -24.74
CA LYS A 338 -27.63 11.12 -25.76
C LYS A 338 -26.64 10.01 -25.43
N VAL A 339 -26.43 9.13 -26.40
CA VAL A 339 -25.37 8.12 -26.34
C VAL A 339 -24.01 8.80 -26.48
N VAL A 340 -23.17 8.64 -25.46
CA VAL A 340 -21.78 9.14 -25.41
C VAL A 340 -20.77 8.04 -25.69
N GLY A 341 -21.12 6.79 -25.43
CA GLY A 341 -20.21 5.67 -25.60
C GLY A 341 -20.86 4.31 -25.50
N TYR A 342 -20.04 3.28 -25.35
CA TYR A 342 -20.47 1.90 -25.14
C TYR A 342 -19.46 1.10 -24.34
N LEU A 343 -19.94 0.03 -23.71
CA LEU A 343 -19.12 -0.97 -23.03
C LEU A 343 -19.61 -2.38 -23.34
N THR A 344 -18.66 -3.31 -23.42
CA THR A 344 -18.92 -4.75 -23.50
C THR A 344 -18.52 -5.44 -22.21
N MET A 345 -19.01 -6.65 -21.99
CA MET A 345 -18.57 -7.45 -20.83
C MET A 345 -17.05 -7.67 -20.86
N GLU A 346 -16.48 -7.86 -22.04
CA GLU A 346 -15.03 -8.00 -22.21
C GLU A 346 -14.28 -6.72 -21.77
N ASP A 347 -14.81 -5.52 -22.09
CA ASP A 347 -14.21 -4.25 -21.64
C ASP A 347 -14.20 -4.13 -20.11
N VAL A 348 -15.30 -4.51 -19.47
CA VAL A 348 -15.44 -4.43 -18.00
C VAL A 348 -14.51 -5.44 -17.31
N LEU A 349 -14.32 -6.62 -17.89
CA LEU A 349 -13.37 -7.61 -17.37
C LEU A 349 -11.91 -7.19 -17.56
N GLU A 350 -11.59 -6.45 -18.63
CA GLU A 350 -10.25 -5.89 -18.90
C GLU A 350 -9.76 -5.03 -17.72
N VAL A 351 -10.67 -4.36 -17.01
CA VAL A 351 -10.34 -3.61 -15.79
C VAL A 351 -9.76 -4.53 -14.72
N LEU A 352 -10.22 -5.76 -14.59
CA LEU A 352 -9.75 -6.69 -13.56
C LEU A 352 -8.50 -7.46 -13.99
N VAL A 353 -8.48 -7.96 -15.22
CA VAL A 353 -7.45 -8.91 -15.68
C VAL A 353 -6.33 -8.27 -16.50
N GLY A 354 -6.48 -7.00 -16.87
CA GLY A 354 -5.57 -6.31 -17.79
C GLY A 354 -5.91 -6.59 -19.26
N ASP A 355 -5.02 -6.13 -20.15
CA ASP A 355 -5.21 -6.23 -21.60
C ASP A 355 -5.28 -7.71 -22.04
N ILE A 356 -6.44 -8.13 -22.54
CA ILE A 356 -6.64 -9.46 -23.11
C ILE A 356 -6.32 -9.33 -24.60
N GLN A 357 -5.21 -9.92 -25.04
CA GLN A 357 -4.86 -9.94 -26.45
C GLN A 357 -5.92 -10.73 -27.24
N ASP A 358 -6.71 -10.00 -28.01
CA ASP A 358 -7.74 -10.53 -28.89
C ASP A 358 -7.11 -11.04 -30.19
N GLU A 359 -7.28 -12.33 -30.49
CA GLU A 359 -6.74 -13.01 -31.67
C GLU A 359 -7.25 -12.44 -33.01
N HIS A 360 -8.32 -11.64 -33.00
CA HIS A 360 -8.99 -11.16 -34.21
C HIS A 360 -8.91 -9.64 -34.40
N ARG A 361 -8.32 -8.88 -33.48
CA ARG A 361 -8.26 -7.42 -33.57
C ARG A 361 -7.01 -6.89 -34.28
N LYS A 362 -7.24 -6.11 -35.34
CA LYS A 362 -6.30 -5.13 -35.88
C LYS A 362 -6.96 -3.75 -35.75
N ALA A 363 -6.48 -2.93 -34.82
CA ALA A 363 -6.90 -1.56 -34.49
C ALA A 363 -8.25 -1.39 -33.73
N GLU A 364 -8.43 -0.50 -32.74
CA GLU A 364 -7.61 0.18 -31.72
C GLU A 364 -8.64 0.96 -30.88
N ARG A 365 -8.88 0.57 -29.62
CA ARG A 365 -9.93 1.15 -28.74
C ARG A 365 -9.41 2.43 -28.08
N GLY A 366 -9.60 3.60 -28.69
CA GLY A 366 -9.17 4.89 -28.10
C GLY A 366 -7.66 5.12 -28.00
N ILE A 367 -6.87 4.07 -27.82
CA ILE A 367 -5.41 4.02 -27.89
C ILE A 367 -5.05 3.38 -29.21
N LEU A 368 -4.50 4.21 -30.11
CA LEU A 368 -4.08 3.85 -31.45
C LEU A 368 -2.65 3.27 -31.52
N SER A 369 -1.88 3.32 -30.44
CA SER A 369 -0.65 2.52 -30.34
C SER A 369 -0.12 2.60 -28.91
N TYR A 370 0.41 1.48 -28.44
CA TYR A 370 1.08 1.37 -27.16
C TYR A 370 2.57 1.07 -27.36
N GLN A 371 3.42 1.91 -26.81
CA GLN A 371 4.82 1.59 -26.49
C GLN A 371 5.04 1.92 -25.01
N PRO A 372 5.93 1.21 -24.27
CA PRO A 372 6.23 1.57 -22.89
C PRO A 372 6.55 3.06 -22.75
N GLY A 373 5.75 3.78 -21.94
CA GLY A 373 5.87 5.23 -21.72
C GLY A 373 5.34 6.14 -22.83
N LYS A 374 4.74 5.62 -23.90
CA LYS A 374 4.21 6.41 -25.04
C LYS A 374 2.90 5.83 -25.56
N LEU A 375 1.86 6.66 -25.56
CA LEU A 375 0.55 6.34 -26.10
C LEU A 375 0.22 7.28 -27.27
N LEU A 376 -0.36 6.76 -28.34
CA LEU A 376 -1.13 7.57 -29.28
C LEU A 376 -2.60 7.37 -28.96
N VAL A 377 -3.32 8.41 -28.57
CA VAL A 377 -4.70 8.31 -28.08
C VAL A 377 -5.61 9.32 -28.76
N ARG A 378 -6.93 9.08 -28.70
CA ARG A 378 -7.93 10.06 -29.11
C ARG A 378 -8.11 11.14 -28.04
N GLY A 379 -8.50 12.34 -28.44
CA GLY A 379 -8.75 13.43 -27.48
C GLY A 379 -9.88 13.15 -26.49
N ASP A 380 -10.87 12.36 -26.89
CA ASP A 380 -11.99 11.93 -26.04
C ASP A 380 -11.68 10.72 -25.14
N THR A 381 -10.42 10.29 -25.08
CA THR A 381 -10.02 9.20 -24.16
C THR A 381 -10.10 9.69 -22.70
N PRO A 382 -10.77 8.94 -21.80
CA PRO A 382 -10.81 9.26 -20.37
C PRO A 382 -9.41 9.34 -19.75
N LEU A 383 -9.18 10.32 -18.87
CA LEU A 383 -7.87 10.50 -18.21
C LEU A 383 -7.50 9.31 -17.34
N PHE A 384 -8.45 8.73 -16.62
CA PHE A 384 -8.22 7.54 -15.80
C PHE A 384 -7.59 6.38 -16.60
N LYS A 385 -7.99 6.22 -17.86
CA LYS A 385 -7.41 5.20 -18.76
C LYS A 385 -5.93 5.50 -19.09
N ILE A 386 -5.57 6.78 -19.23
CA ILE A 386 -4.19 7.21 -19.46
C ILE A 386 -3.35 6.99 -18.21
N GLU A 387 -3.88 7.39 -17.06
CA GLU A 387 -3.28 7.23 -15.74
C GLU A 387 -2.88 5.77 -15.51
N ARG A 388 -3.84 4.87 -15.67
CA ARG A 388 -3.65 3.42 -15.51
C ARG A 388 -2.62 2.83 -16.47
N LEU A 389 -2.59 3.27 -17.73
CA LEU A 389 -1.70 2.70 -18.76
C LEU A 389 -0.26 3.22 -18.69
N LEU A 390 -0.07 4.45 -18.21
CA LEU A 390 1.25 5.07 -18.04
C LEU A 390 1.77 4.98 -16.60
N GLY A 391 0.92 4.64 -15.63
CA GLY A 391 1.24 4.63 -14.21
C GLY A 391 1.68 6.02 -13.73
N VAL A 392 0.98 7.06 -14.17
CA VAL A 392 1.09 8.44 -13.63
C VAL A 392 -0.01 8.64 -12.59
N ASP A 393 0.05 9.71 -11.80
CA ASP A 393 -1.01 10.09 -10.85
C ASP A 393 -1.64 11.38 -11.36
N LEU A 394 -2.94 11.34 -11.64
CA LEU A 394 -3.73 12.45 -12.18
C LEU A 394 -4.97 12.74 -11.31
N ASP A 395 -5.03 12.22 -10.09
CA ASP A 395 -6.22 12.28 -9.21
C ASP A 395 -6.62 13.73 -8.85
N HIS A 396 -5.69 14.70 -8.93
CA HIS A 396 -5.92 16.11 -8.65
C HIS A 396 -6.43 16.93 -9.86
N VAL A 397 -6.58 16.30 -11.03
CA VAL A 397 -7.00 16.96 -12.27
C VAL A 397 -8.52 16.92 -12.39
N GLU A 398 -9.16 18.09 -12.54
CA GLU A 398 -10.63 18.19 -12.67
C GLU A 398 -11.16 17.78 -14.06
N ALA A 399 -10.29 17.58 -15.05
CA ALA A 399 -10.69 17.24 -16.40
C ALA A 399 -10.99 15.74 -16.57
N GLU A 400 -12.06 15.40 -17.30
CA GLU A 400 -12.46 13.99 -17.50
C GLU A 400 -11.69 13.29 -18.63
N THR A 401 -11.20 14.04 -19.64
CA THR A 401 -10.59 13.49 -20.87
C THR A 401 -9.26 14.16 -21.21
N VAL A 402 -8.47 13.53 -22.08
CA VAL A 402 -7.20 14.09 -22.59
C VAL A 402 -7.42 15.47 -23.22
N ALA A 403 -8.46 15.62 -24.04
CA ALA A 403 -8.82 16.91 -24.61
C ALA A 403 -9.23 17.91 -23.54
N GLY A 404 -10.00 17.47 -22.53
CA GLY A 404 -10.35 18.28 -21.38
C GLY A 404 -9.13 18.85 -20.65
N LEU A 405 -8.13 17.99 -20.36
CA LEU A 405 -6.87 18.40 -19.73
C LEU A 405 -6.11 19.42 -20.58
N ILE A 406 -6.00 19.18 -21.89
CA ILE A 406 -5.31 20.10 -22.81
C ILE A 406 -6.02 21.46 -22.83
N TYR A 407 -7.36 21.47 -22.91
CA TYR A 407 -8.15 22.70 -22.93
C TYR A 407 -8.10 23.45 -21.61
N ASP A 408 -8.16 22.74 -20.49
CA ASP A 408 -8.09 23.33 -19.17
C ASP A 408 -6.72 23.97 -18.92
N THR A 409 -5.66 23.35 -19.42
CA THR A 409 -4.29 23.86 -19.29
C THR A 409 -4.02 25.05 -20.21
N LEU A 410 -4.40 24.96 -21.49
CA LEU A 410 -4.08 25.98 -22.48
C LEU A 410 -5.03 27.18 -22.45
N LYS A 411 -6.26 27.01 -21.95
CA LYS A 411 -7.36 28.00 -21.97
C LYS A 411 -7.64 28.61 -23.36
N ARG A 412 -7.20 27.93 -24.43
CA ARG A 412 -7.43 28.27 -25.84
C ARG A 412 -7.44 27.00 -26.70
N VAL A 413 -7.83 27.16 -27.97
CA VAL A 413 -7.72 26.08 -28.97
C VAL A 413 -6.23 25.82 -29.27
N PRO A 414 -5.75 24.57 -29.17
CA PRO A 414 -4.38 24.22 -29.53
C PRO A 414 -4.18 24.14 -31.05
N GLU A 415 -2.93 24.28 -31.48
CA GLU A 415 -2.51 24.03 -32.87
C GLU A 415 -2.03 22.57 -33.05
N GLU A 416 -2.06 22.07 -34.29
CA GLU A 416 -1.44 20.78 -34.60
C GLU A 416 0.09 20.86 -34.42
N GLU A 417 0.67 19.78 -33.90
CA GLU A 417 2.08 19.65 -33.49
C GLU A 417 2.49 20.54 -32.30
N GLU A 418 1.54 21.26 -31.70
CA GLU A 418 1.77 21.94 -30.43
C GLU A 418 2.07 20.92 -29.32
N LEU A 419 3.04 21.27 -28.46
CA LEU A 419 3.53 20.43 -27.37
C LEU A 419 3.16 21.08 -26.04
N LEU A 420 2.58 20.27 -25.16
CA LEU A 420 2.21 20.63 -23.81
C LEU A 420 2.92 19.71 -22.82
N GLU A 421 3.49 20.28 -21.76
CA GLU A 421 3.99 19.52 -20.60
C GLU A 421 3.15 19.88 -19.38
N VAL A 422 2.46 18.88 -18.81
CA VAL A 422 1.51 19.06 -17.71
C VAL A 422 1.39 17.76 -16.92
N GLU A 423 1.30 17.82 -15.60
CA GLU A 423 1.14 16.65 -14.70
C GLU A 423 2.08 15.47 -14.98
N GLY A 424 3.36 15.74 -15.24
CA GLY A 424 4.33 14.68 -15.55
C GLY A 424 4.10 13.98 -16.90
N LEU A 425 3.26 14.56 -17.75
CA LEU A 425 3.00 14.11 -19.12
C LEU A 425 3.54 15.13 -20.13
N ARG A 426 4.06 14.62 -21.24
CA ARG A 426 4.30 15.38 -22.47
C ARG A 426 3.27 14.98 -23.50
N ILE A 427 2.40 15.91 -23.85
CA ILE A 427 1.28 15.72 -24.78
C ILE A 427 1.57 16.49 -26.07
N ILE A 428 1.50 15.83 -27.21
CA ILE A 428 1.70 16.44 -28.52
C ILE A 428 0.39 16.30 -29.30
N ILE A 429 -0.21 17.43 -29.70
CA ILE A 429 -1.43 17.42 -30.51
C ILE A 429 -1.04 16.94 -31.92
N LYS A 430 -1.64 15.84 -32.37
CA LYS A 430 -1.31 15.23 -33.68
C LYS A 430 -2.30 15.51 -34.77
N LYS A 431 -3.57 15.68 -34.41
CA LYS A 431 -4.61 15.96 -35.40
C LYS A 431 -5.78 16.69 -34.78
N MET A 432 -6.24 17.73 -35.46
CA MET A 432 -7.40 18.55 -35.10
C MET A 432 -8.50 18.43 -36.17
N LYS A 433 -9.75 18.61 -35.77
CA LYS A 433 -10.91 18.79 -36.68
C LYS A 433 -11.75 19.95 -36.14
N GLY A 434 -11.50 21.15 -36.67
CA GLY A 434 -12.02 22.38 -36.05
C GLY A 434 -11.48 22.51 -34.61
N PRO A 435 -12.34 22.77 -33.60
CA PRO A 435 -11.91 22.79 -32.20
C PRO A 435 -11.73 21.39 -31.59
N LYS A 436 -12.07 20.30 -32.28
CA LYS A 436 -11.95 18.95 -31.68
C LYS A 436 -10.53 18.41 -31.83
N ILE A 437 -9.90 18.03 -30.72
CA ILE A 437 -8.66 17.26 -30.71
C ILE A 437 -9.00 15.82 -31.10
N VAL A 438 -8.57 15.40 -32.28
CA VAL A 438 -8.82 14.06 -32.81
C VAL A 438 -7.78 13.09 -32.27
N LEU A 439 -6.50 13.46 -32.32
CA LEU A 439 -5.39 12.63 -31.86
C LEU A 439 -4.39 13.42 -31.05
N ALA A 440 -3.92 12.81 -29.96
CA ALA A 440 -2.84 13.31 -29.12
C ALA A 440 -1.84 12.19 -28.85
N LYS A 441 -0.55 12.50 -28.92
CA LYS A 441 0.52 11.60 -28.48
C LYS A 441 0.90 11.96 -27.06
N VAL A 442 0.66 11.06 -26.12
CA VAL A 442 0.92 11.25 -24.69
C VAL A 442 2.16 10.44 -24.30
N LEU A 443 3.14 11.09 -23.70
CA LEU A 443 4.36 10.48 -23.19
C LEU A 443 4.45 10.73 -21.69
N LYS A 444 4.93 9.73 -20.94
CA LYS A 444 5.33 9.94 -19.55
C LYS A 444 6.67 10.68 -19.51
N LEU A 445 6.78 11.71 -18.69
CA LEU A 445 8.05 12.35 -18.35
C LEU A 445 8.69 11.58 -17.18
N ASP A 446 9.99 11.30 -17.29
CA ASP A 446 10.77 10.57 -16.28
C ASP A 446 11.07 11.43 -15.05
#